data_AF-A0A7S2RQ31-F1
#
_entry.id   AF-A0A7S2RQ31-F1
#
_cell.length_a   1.000
_cell.length_b   1.000
_cell.length_c   1.000
_cell.angle_alpha   90.00
_cell.angle_beta   90.00
_cell.angle_gamma   90.00
#
_symmetry.space_group_name_H-M   'P 1'
#
loop_
_entity.id
_entity.type
_entity.pdbx_description
1 polymer ?
#
loop_
_entity_poly.entity_id
_entity_poly.type
_entity_poly.pdbx_seq_one_letter_code
_entity_poly.pdbx_strand_id
1 'polypeptide(L)'
;VIEPWFLGPGAEGPGGPEFNDWASSLSSDASSSYVSTPAFLTSVAELPSPSQPRVALISGRTADNPRLLKECIDAGCKCIYLEKPGAPTVKELEEMRDVAAEKGVEVLMGYNKNVCKYVRKTREFAATVPGSHVTFVSNNAYENTPES
;
A
#
# COMPACT_ATOMS: atom_id res chain seq x y z
N VAL A 1 -6.51 -10.44 -4.35
CA VAL A 1 -5.33 -9.84 -5.01
C VAL A 1 -5.79 -9.23 -6.32
N ILE A 2 -5.44 -7.98 -6.57
CA ILE A 2 -5.70 -7.33 -7.87
C ILE A 2 -4.36 -7.34 -8.63
N GLU A 3 -4.25 -8.15 -9.68
CA GLU A 3 -3.02 -8.33 -10.47
C GLU A 3 -3.33 -8.24 -11.97
N PRO A 4 -3.40 -7.03 -12.54
CA PRO A 4 -3.80 -6.84 -13.94
C PRO A 4 -2.76 -7.32 -14.96
N TRP A 5 -1.47 -7.41 -14.59
CA TRP A 5 -0.42 -7.73 -15.54
C TRP A 5 -0.35 -9.25 -15.77
N PHE A 6 -0.11 -10.03 -14.71
CA PHE A 6 0.05 -11.48 -14.87
C PHE A 6 -1.26 -12.24 -15.13
N LEU A 7 -2.41 -11.67 -14.78
CA LEU A 7 -3.72 -12.19 -15.17
C LEU A 7 -4.19 -11.66 -16.54
N GLY A 8 -3.42 -10.78 -17.18
CA GLY A 8 -3.78 -10.10 -18.42
C GLY A 8 -2.64 -10.18 -19.44
N PRO A 9 -2.14 -9.05 -19.97
CA PRO A 9 -1.16 -9.05 -21.07
C PRO A 9 0.16 -9.78 -20.77
N GLY A 10 0.52 -9.92 -19.49
CA GLY A 10 1.73 -10.60 -19.05
C GLY A 10 1.58 -12.10 -18.79
N ALA A 11 0.39 -12.69 -19.01
CA ALA A 11 0.10 -14.07 -18.64
C ALA A 11 1.00 -15.11 -19.32
N GLU A 12 1.38 -14.87 -20.58
CA GLU A 12 2.30 -15.75 -21.35
C GLU A 12 3.76 -15.27 -21.32
N GLY A 13 4.02 -14.13 -20.68
CA GLY A 13 5.37 -13.54 -20.57
C GLY A 13 6.20 -14.18 -19.45
N PRO A 14 7.46 -13.73 -19.27
CA PRO A 14 8.32 -14.23 -18.19
C PRO A 14 7.66 -14.08 -16.81
N GLY A 15 7.49 -15.20 -16.10
CA GLY A 15 6.85 -15.26 -14.78
C GLY A 15 5.32 -15.37 -14.81
N GLY A 16 4.69 -15.20 -15.97
CA GLY A 16 3.24 -15.28 -16.13
C GLY A 16 2.66 -16.67 -15.88
N PRO A 17 3.19 -17.73 -16.52
CA PRO A 17 2.76 -19.11 -16.25
C PRO A 17 2.95 -19.49 -14.78
N GLU A 18 4.09 -19.16 -14.18
CA GLU A 18 4.38 -19.47 -12.78
C GLU A 18 3.45 -18.73 -11.81
N PHE A 19 3.12 -17.47 -12.09
CA PHE A 19 2.14 -16.72 -11.31
C PHE A 19 0.75 -17.35 -11.38
N ASN A 20 0.30 -17.73 -12.59
CA ASN A 20 -1.02 -18.32 -12.80
C ASN A 20 -1.13 -19.71 -12.15
N ASP A 21 -0.09 -20.52 -12.22
CA ASP A 21 -0.01 -21.81 -11.52
C ASP A 21 -0.06 -21.62 -10.01
N TRP A 22 0.70 -20.66 -9.49
CA TRP A 22 0.68 -20.31 -8.06
C TRP A 22 -0.70 -19.81 -7.61
N ALA A 23 -1.30 -18.86 -8.32
CA ALA A 23 -2.64 -18.32 -8.01
C ALA A 23 -3.72 -19.42 -8.03
N SER A 24 -3.63 -20.35 -9.01
CA SER A 24 -4.52 -21.50 -9.11
C SER A 24 -4.31 -22.48 -7.95
N SER A 25 -3.04 -22.73 -7.56
CA SER A 25 -2.72 -23.61 -6.43
C SER A 25 -3.34 -23.12 -5.13
N LEU A 26 -3.29 -21.80 -4.86
CA LEU A 26 -3.90 -21.18 -3.69
C LEU A 26 -5.42 -21.25 -3.69
N SER A 27 -6.03 -21.32 -4.88
CA SER A 27 -7.47 -21.45 -5.04
C SER A 27 -7.96 -22.88 -4.79
N SER A 28 -7.06 -23.87 -4.91
CA SER A 28 -7.35 -25.30 -4.81
C SER A 28 -6.87 -25.98 -3.52
N ASP A 29 -6.05 -25.30 -2.72
CA ASP A 29 -5.46 -25.88 -1.51
C ASP A 29 -6.45 -25.92 -0.34
N ALA A 30 -7.10 -27.07 -0.17
CA ALA A 30 -7.98 -27.35 0.97
C ALA A 30 -7.24 -27.41 2.33
N SER A 31 -5.90 -27.44 2.34
CA SER A 31 -5.07 -27.42 3.55
C SER A 31 -4.60 -26.02 3.95
N SER A 32 -4.92 -24.99 3.15
CA SER A 32 -4.51 -23.63 3.45
C SER A 32 -5.13 -23.15 4.76
N SER A 33 -4.33 -22.49 5.59
CA SER A 33 -4.78 -21.86 6.84
C SER A 33 -5.53 -20.54 6.61
N TYR A 34 -5.79 -20.15 5.36
CA TYR A 34 -6.53 -18.95 5.07
C TYR A 34 -8.00 -19.09 5.50
N VAL A 35 -8.52 -18.05 6.15
CA VAL A 35 -9.92 -17.95 6.57
C VAL A 35 -10.88 -18.02 5.36
N SER A 36 -10.39 -17.69 4.17
CA SER A 36 -11.11 -17.77 2.91
C SER A 36 -10.14 -17.94 1.73
N THR A 37 -10.56 -18.63 0.68
CA THR A 37 -9.82 -18.74 -0.58
C THR A 37 -9.54 -17.34 -1.17
N PRO A 38 -8.27 -16.98 -1.44
CA PRO A 38 -7.95 -15.70 -2.07
C PRO A 38 -8.53 -15.61 -3.49
N ALA A 39 -9.26 -14.53 -3.79
CA ALA A 39 -9.64 -14.21 -5.16
C ALA A 39 -8.52 -13.45 -5.88
N PHE A 40 -8.27 -13.81 -7.13
CA PHE A 40 -7.35 -13.13 -8.04
C PHE A 40 -8.16 -12.47 -9.16
N LEU A 41 -8.07 -11.15 -9.27
CA LEU A 41 -8.90 -10.33 -10.16
C LEU A 41 -8.01 -9.36 -10.95
N THR A 42 -8.49 -8.90 -12.10
CA THR A 42 -7.73 -7.94 -12.92
C THR A 42 -7.97 -6.49 -12.52
N SER A 43 -9.10 -6.21 -11.85
CA SER A 43 -9.51 -4.85 -11.51
C SER A 43 -10.20 -4.76 -10.16
N VAL A 44 -10.07 -3.61 -9.50
CA VAL A 44 -10.82 -3.25 -8.30
C VAL A 44 -12.34 -3.26 -8.57
N ALA A 45 -12.77 -2.96 -9.81
CA ALA A 45 -14.17 -2.96 -10.21
C ALA A 45 -14.83 -4.34 -10.18
N GLU A 46 -14.03 -5.42 -10.22
CA GLU A 46 -14.52 -6.80 -10.14
C GLU A 46 -14.72 -7.26 -8.69
N LEU A 47 -14.35 -6.44 -7.70
CA LEU A 47 -14.52 -6.81 -6.30
C LEU A 47 -16.01 -6.93 -5.96
N PRO A 48 -16.41 -8.01 -5.28
CA PRO A 48 -17.76 -8.09 -4.76
C PRO A 48 -17.97 -7.01 -3.70
N SER A 49 -19.23 -6.64 -3.45
CA SER A 49 -19.57 -5.78 -2.32
C SER A 49 -19.04 -6.36 -1.01
N PRO A 50 -18.38 -5.57 -0.16
CA PRO A 50 -17.83 -6.08 1.09
C PRO A 50 -18.94 -6.50 2.07
N SER A 51 -18.83 -7.71 2.63
CA SER A 51 -19.72 -8.21 3.69
C SER A 51 -19.31 -7.76 5.10
N GLN A 52 -18.10 -7.20 5.23
CA GLN A 52 -17.46 -6.69 6.45
C GLN A 52 -16.58 -5.49 6.07
N PRO A 53 -16.18 -4.61 7.02
CA PRO A 53 -15.25 -3.53 6.72
C PRO A 53 -13.99 -4.02 5.99
N ARG A 54 -13.72 -3.41 4.83
CA ARG A 54 -12.61 -3.79 3.94
C ARG A 54 -11.44 -2.82 4.10
N VAL A 55 -10.24 -3.39 4.15
CA VAL A 55 -8.97 -2.65 4.09
C VAL A 55 -8.34 -2.89 2.72
N ALA A 56 -7.87 -1.83 2.07
CA ALA A 56 -7.03 -1.95 0.88
C ALA A 56 -5.55 -1.78 1.25
N LEU A 57 -4.68 -2.59 0.67
CA LEU A 57 -3.23 -2.38 0.69
C LEU A 57 -2.81 -2.07 -0.75
N ILE A 58 -2.37 -0.83 -0.99
CA ILE A 58 -1.96 -0.35 -2.31
C ILE A 58 -0.44 -0.38 -2.38
N SER A 59 0.09 -1.37 -3.10
CA SER A 59 1.51 -1.53 -3.45
C SER A 59 1.71 -1.45 -4.97
N GLY A 60 1.04 -0.49 -5.60
CA GLY A 60 1.12 -0.25 -7.03
C GLY A 60 2.26 0.69 -7.42
N ARG A 61 2.31 1.05 -8.70
CA ARG A 61 3.18 2.13 -9.18
C ARG A 61 2.69 3.46 -8.60
N THR A 62 3.61 4.31 -8.18
CA THR A 62 3.29 5.65 -7.64
C THR A 62 2.34 6.45 -8.54
N ALA A 63 2.51 6.37 -9.85
CA ALA A 63 1.65 7.06 -10.83
C ALA A 63 0.20 6.58 -10.84
N ASP A 64 -0.07 5.35 -10.41
CA ASP A 64 -1.41 4.78 -10.35
C ASP A 64 -2.11 5.04 -9.01
N ASN A 65 -1.37 5.38 -7.96
CA ASN A 65 -1.90 5.50 -6.60
C ASN A 65 -3.09 6.48 -6.47
N PRO A 66 -3.12 7.67 -7.11
CA PRO A 66 -4.28 8.56 -7.03
C PRO A 66 -5.57 7.92 -7.58
N ARG A 67 -5.45 7.16 -8.67
CA ARG A 67 -6.58 6.42 -9.26
C ARG A 67 -6.98 5.24 -8.39
N LEU A 68 -6.01 4.41 -7.99
CA LEU A 68 -6.25 3.21 -7.17
C LEU A 68 -6.89 3.55 -5.81
N LEU A 69 -6.50 4.66 -5.20
CA LEU A 69 -7.12 5.15 -3.96
C LEU A 69 -8.61 5.43 -4.18
N LYS A 70 -8.98 6.18 -5.23
CA LYS A 70 -10.37 6.48 -5.55
C LYS A 70 -11.17 5.21 -5.83
N GLU A 71 -10.65 4.32 -6.67
CA GLU A 71 -11.28 3.03 -6.97
C GLU A 71 -11.50 2.18 -5.71
N CYS A 72 -10.54 2.15 -4.78
CA CYS A 72 -10.67 1.43 -3.52
C CYS A 72 -11.72 2.04 -2.60
N ILE A 73 -11.79 3.37 -2.52
CA ILE A 73 -12.85 4.08 -1.76
C ILE A 73 -14.22 3.73 -2.33
N ASP A 74 -14.37 3.80 -3.66
CA ASP A 74 -15.62 3.49 -4.36
C ASP A 74 -16.01 2.01 -4.21
N ALA A 75 -15.04 1.10 -4.11
CA ALA A 75 -15.24 -0.31 -3.80
C ALA A 75 -15.55 -0.61 -2.32
N GLY A 76 -15.78 0.43 -1.51
CA GLY A 76 -16.25 0.32 -0.14
C GLY A 76 -15.17 0.11 0.92
N CYS A 77 -13.89 0.33 0.59
CA CYS A 77 -12.81 0.27 1.58
C CYS A 77 -12.98 1.37 2.64
N LYS A 78 -12.75 1.02 3.91
CA LYS A 78 -12.84 1.94 5.06
C LYS A 78 -11.49 2.40 5.57
N CYS A 79 -10.45 1.63 5.25
CA CYS A 79 -9.07 1.97 5.53
C CYS A 79 -8.21 1.61 4.32
N ILE A 80 -7.21 2.44 4.03
CA ILE A 80 -6.25 2.23 2.96
C ILE A 80 -4.85 2.29 3.56
N TYR A 81 -4.10 1.20 3.44
CA TYR A 81 -2.66 1.18 3.67
C TYR A 81 -1.96 1.47 2.34
N LEU A 82 -1.34 2.64 2.22
CA LEU A 82 -0.71 3.12 0.99
C LEU A 82 0.81 3.01 1.12
N GLU A 83 1.44 2.20 0.27
CA GLU A 83 2.91 2.14 0.22
C GLU A 83 3.52 3.43 -0.32
N LYS A 84 4.76 3.70 0.09
CA LYS A 84 5.52 4.87 -0.35
C LYS A 84 6.23 4.61 -1.69
N PRO A 85 6.39 5.63 -2.57
CA PRO A 85 5.88 7.00 -2.46
C PRO A 85 4.36 7.05 -2.65
N GLY A 86 3.69 7.94 -1.91
CA GLY A 86 2.21 8.01 -1.92
C GLY A 86 1.63 8.47 -3.26
N ALA A 87 2.21 9.51 -3.87
CA ALA A 87 1.79 10.06 -5.16
C ALA A 87 3.00 10.65 -5.92
N PRO A 88 2.89 10.94 -7.24
CA PRO A 88 3.98 11.51 -8.03
C PRO A 88 4.35 12.94 -7.62
N THR A 89 3.38 13.72 -7.13
CA THR A 89 3.56 15.10 -6.68
C THR A 89 2.94 15.35 -5.31
N VAL A 90 3.42 16.38 -4.61
CA VAL A 90 2.81 16.84 -3.34
C VAL A 90 1.36 17.25 -3.55
N LYS A 91 1.06 17.95 -4.65
CA LYS A 91 -0.30 18.38 -4.99
C LYS A 91 -1.25 17.19 -5.11
N GLU A 92 -0.88 16.15 -5.85
CA GLU A 92 -1.71 14.95 -5.97
C GLU A 92 -1.86 14.23 -4.62
N LEU A 93 -0.83 14.23 -3.77
CA LEU A 93 -0.90 13.65 -2.44
C LEU A 93 -1.89 14.41 -1.53
N GLU A 94 -1.93 15.74 -1.61
CA GLU A 94 -2.90 16.57 -0.89
C GLU A 94 -4.32 16.33 -1.39
N GLU A 95 -4.52 16.25 -2.71
CA GLU A 95 -5.82 15.91 -3.30
C GLU A 95 -6.30 14.52 -2.85
N MET A 96 -5.41 13.52 -2.79
CA MET A 96 -5.71 12.20 -2.26
C MET A 96 -6.15 12.24 -0.79
N ARG A 97 -5.45 13.02 0.05
CA ARG A 97 -5.83 13.23 1.46
C ARG A 97 -7.23 13.82 1.57
N ASP A 98 -7.52 14.86 0.80
CA ASP A 98 -8.79 15.58 0.88
C ASP A 98 -9.97 14.71 0.44
N VAL A 99 -9.80 13.92 -0.63
CA VAL A 99 -10.80 12.93 -1.08
C VAL A 99 -11.05 11.88 0.01
N ALA A 100 -9.99 11.34 0.62
CA ALA A 100 -10.16 10.34 1.67
C ALA A 100 -10.87 10.92 2.91
N ALA A 101 -10.52 12.15 3.31
CA ALA A 101 -11.16 12.85 4.41
C ALA A 101 -12.64 13.13 4.15
N GLU A 102 -12.99 13.62 2.95
CA GLU A 102 -14.38 13.86 2.53
C GLU A 102 -15.23 12.58 2.60
N LYS A 103 -14.64 11.44 2.23
CA LYS A 103 -15.32 10.14 2.23
C LYS A 103 -15.24 9.40 3.58
N GLY A 104 -14.60 10.00 4.58
CA GLY A 104 -14.42 9.39 5.91
C GLY A 104 -13.60 8.10 5.88
N VAL A 105 -12.63 8.01 4.98
CA VAL A 105 -11.73 6.86 4.81
C VAL A 105 -10.39 7.16 5.46
N GLU A 106 -9.93 6.26 6.32
CA GLU A 106 -8.62 6.38 6.95
C GLU A 106 -7.51 5.96 5.97
N VAL A 107 -6.44 6.75 5.87
CA VAL A 107 -5.27 6.42 5.05
C VAL A 107 -4.04 6.31 5.95
N LEU A 108 -3.45 5.12 5.97
CA LEU A 108 -2.20 4.81 6.67
C LEU A 108 -1.07 4.76 5.63
N MET A 109 -0.08 5.63 5.75
CA MET A 109 1.07 5.63 4.85
C MET A 109 2.14 4.65 5.35
N GLY A 110 2.73 3.89 4.43
CA GLY A 110 3.75 2.88 4.67
C GLY A 110 5.13 3.43 5.08
N TYR A 111 5.20 4.42 5.97
CA TYR A 111 6.43 4.92 6.56
C TYR A 111 7.00 3.97 7.61
N ASN A 112 7.35 2.76 7.20
CA ASN A 112 7.88 1.70 8.07
C ASN A 112 9.07 2.15 8.95
N LYS A 113 9.91 3.07 8.45
CA LYS A 113 11.03 3.65 9.21
C LYS A 113 10.58 4.40 10.47
N ASN A 114 9.43 5.06 10.45
CA ASN A 114 8.93 5.85 11.58
C ASN A 114 8.53 4.97 12.79
N VAL A 115 8.22 3.70 12.55
CA VAL A 115 7.83 2.73 13.58
C VAL A 115 8.94 1.72 13.89
N CYS A 116 10.12 1.88 13.30
CA CYS A 116 11.24 0.98 13.56
C CYS A 116 11.67 1.01 15.03
N LYS A 117 12.11 -0.16 15.54
CA LYS A 117 12.52 -0.34 16.93
C LYS A 117 13.57 0.67 17.39
N TYR A 118 14.53 1.02 16.54
CA TYR A 118 15.57 2.00 16.87
C TYR A 118 14.99 3.41 16.99
N VAL A 119 14.15 3.87 16.04
CA VAL A 119 13.46 5.17 16.13
C VAL A 119 12.64 5.25 17.41
N ARG A 120 11.83 4.23 17.69
CA ARG A 120 11.00 4.17 18.89
C ARG A 120 11.84 4.25 20.17
N LYS A 121 12.84 3.37 20.31
CA LYS A 121 13.71 3.33 21.50
C LYS A 121 14.48 4.63 21.71
N THR A 122 14.99 5.25 20.64
CA THR A 122 15.70 6.52 20.72
C THR A 122 14.77 7.64 21.20
N ARG A 123 13.54 7.73 20.67
CA ARG A 123 12.55 8.71 21.12
C ARG A 123 12.11 8.49 22.57
N GLU A 124 11.88 7.23 22.96
CA GLU A 124 11.54 6.86 24.34
C GLU A 124 12.64 7.25 25.31
N PHE A 125 13.90 6.97 24.98
CA PHE A 125 15.04 7.36 25.82
C PHE A 125 15.19 8.88 25.89
N ALA A 126 15.12 9.60 24.77
CA ALA A 126 15.21 11.05 24.74
C ALA A 126 14.14 11.73 25.63
N ALA A 127 12.91 11.20 25.65
CA ALA A 127 11.84 11.72 26.50
C ALA A 127 12.16 11.66 28.01
N THR A 128 13.12 10.82 28.42
CA THR A 128 13.58 10.73 29.83
C THR A 128 14.68 11.73 30.18
N VAL A 129 15.24 12.43 29.20
CA VAL A 129 16.37 13.36 29.37
C VAL A 129 15.92 14.79 29.01
N PRO A 130 15.63 15.66 30.01
CA PRO A 130 15.23 17.05 29.77
C PRO A 130 16.23 17.79 28.88
N GLY A 131 15.73 18.49 27.87
CA GLY A 131 16.56 19.25 26.92
C GLY A 131 17.31 18.40 25.88
N SER A 132 17.06 17.09 25.81
CA SER A 132 17.68 16.26 24.77
C SER A 132 17.07 16.51 23.39
N HIS A 133 17.88 16.30 22.35
CA HIS A 133 17.48 16.40 20.95
C HIS A 133 17.85 15.11 20.21
N VAL A 134 16.97 14.65 19.32
CA VAL A 134 17.22 13.50 18.45
C VAL A 134 17.34 14.00 17.02
N THR A 135 18.50 13.75 16.40
CA THR A 135 18.74 14.08 15.00
C THR A 135 18.73 12.81 14.17
N PHE A 136 17.81 12.72 13.21
CA PHE A 136 17.82 11.68 12.19
C PHE A 136 18.50 12.23 10.94
N VAL A 137 19.65 11.66 10.59
CA VAL A 137 20.39 12.04 9.38
C VAL A 137 20.12 10.99 8.30
N SER A 138 19.54 11.43 7.18
CA SER A 138 19.45 10.61 5.98
C SER A 138 20.76 10.75 5.21
N ASN A 139 21.57 9.69 5.17
CA ASN A 139 22.72 9.60 4.27
C ASN A 139 22.26 9.01 2.94
N ASN A 140 21.34 9.69 2.26
CA ASN A 140 20.99 9.34 0.89
C ASN A 140 22.13 9.78 -0.04
N ALA A 141 22.45 8.94 -1.03
CA ALA A 141 23.44 9.24 -2.05
C ALA A 141 22.89 10.14 -3.18
N TYR A 142 21.69 10.70 -3.00
CA TYR A 142 21.09 11.60 -3.98
C TYR A 142 21.75 12.98 -3.87
N GLU A 143 22.01 13.59 -5.02
CA GLU A 143 22.41 15.00 -5.06
C GLU A 143 21.26 15.86 -4.56
N ASN A 144 21.59 16.88 -3.78
CA ASN A 144 20.60 17.85 -3.28
C ASN A 144 20.28 18.82 -4.44
N THR A 145 19.24 18.49 -5.19
CA THR A 145 18.72 19.32 -6.28
C THR A 145 17.38 19.93 -5.87
N PRO A 146 16.87 20.97 -6.55
CA PRO A 146 15.54 21.52 -6.28
C PRO A 146 14.40 20.50 -6.34
N GLU A 147 14.63 19.38 -7.03
CA GLU A 147 13.69 18.27 -7.20
C GLU A 147 13.78 17.20 -6.09
N SER A 148 14.75 17.27 -5.18
CA SER A 148 15.02 16.27 -4.12
C SER A 148 14.72 16.75 -2.71
#